data_AF-A0A2V8SQ51-F1
#
_entry.id   AF-A0A2V8SQ51-F1
#
_cell.length_a   1.000
_cell.length_b   1.000
_cell.length_c   1.000
_cell.angle_alpha   90.00
_cell.angle_beta   90.00
_cell.angle_gamma   90.00
#
_symmetry.space_group_name_H-M   'P 1'
#
loop_
_entity.id
_entity.type
_entity.pdbx_description
1 polymer ?
#
loop_
_entity_poly.entity_id
_entity_poly.type
_entity_poly.pdbx_seq_one_letter_code
_entity_poly.pdbx_strand_id
1 'polypeptide(L)'
;MGNIFIALCVVMGLLFFAAATSEAQHQREPSEGLHSALPSTETFVNSDGLVGSWMGCGKMPDDRPEHGCNKVEYSKEFMNAQNFALYNQDGTLWWGASRIENDDYRERGQEYFGAKPKEGFKPLFSNGRDIVLRLVSESSTWFEVEINETTRKTKFISKTDPAWYKTTWDFWLRLNYEILLYPDQRLRDAPKGKPIEVASGQVINSVNFLKMDGEWAFVEEREPSPGTERVRGWVRWRKGREILIREFLNRLSFGAKKRN
;
A
#
# COMPACT_ATOMS: atom_id res chain seq x y z
N MET A 1 -42.58 23.66 52.58
CA MET A 1 -41.42 23.84 51.68
C MET A 1 -40.73 22.53 51.26
N GLY A 2 -40.87 21.40 51.98
CA GLY A 2 -40.18 20.15 51.62
C GLY A 2 -40.58 19.48 50.30
N ASN A 3 -41.86 19.53 49.90
CA ASN A 3 -42.33 18.80 48.72
C ASN A 3 -41.86 19.39 47.37
N ILE A 4 -41.58 20.69 47.32
CA ILE A 4 -41.10 21.34 46.09
C ILE A 4 -39.65 20.95 45.80
N PHE A 5 -38.83 20.80 46.85
CA PHE A 5 -37.42 20.46 46.71
C PHE A 5 -37.22 19.02 46.20
N ILE A 6 -38.03 18.07 46.70
CA ILE A 6 -38.00 16.68 46.25
C ILE A 6 -38.40 16.56 44.78
N ALA A 7 -39.46 17.28 44.35
CA ALA A 7 -39.89 17.28 42.96
C ALA A 7 -38.80 17.83 42.01
N LEU A 8 -38.10 18.88 42.43
CA LEU A 8 -37.01 19.46 41.63
C LEU A 8 -35.83 18.50 41.45
N CYS A 9 -35.44 17.77 42.51
CA CYS A 9 -34.37 16.78 42.45
C CYS A 9 -34.71 15.60 41.53
N VAL A 10 -35.96 15.14 41.53
CA VAL A 10 -36.40 14.04 40.64
C VAL A 10 -36.37 14.48 39.18
N VAL A 11 -36.84 15.69 38.88
CA VAL A 11 -36.81 16.23 37.51
C VAL A 11 -35.37 16.44 37.01
N MET A 12 -34.48 16.99 37.84
CA MET A 12 -33.06 17.13 37.45
C MET A 12 -32.37 15.77 37.27
N GLY A 13 -32.68 14.78 38.11
CA GLY A 13 -32.16 13.42 37.95
C GLY A 13 -32.59 12.76 36.63
N LEU A 14 -33.86 12.94 36.24
CA LEU A 14 -34.39 12.43 34.97
C LEU A 14 -33.78 13.15 33.76
N LEU A 15 -33.55 14.45 33.84
CA LEU A 15 -32.88 15.22 32.78
C LEU A 15 -31.41 14.81 32.61
N PHE A 16 -30.69 14.57 33.70
CA PHE A 16 -29.32 14.05 33.64
C PHE A 16 -29.25 12.64 33.07
N PHE A 17 -30.18 11.77 33.42
CA PHE A 17 -30.25 10.41 32.85
C PHE A 17 -30.55 10.46 31.36
N ALA A 18 -31.49 11.30 30.91
CA ALA A 18 -31.82 11.43 29.48
C ALA A 18 -30.65 12.00 28.66
N ALA A 19 -29.93 13.00 29.20
CA ALA A 19 -28.75 13.57 28.56
C ALA A 19 -27.62 12.54 28.43
N ALA A 20 -27.31 11.81 29.51
CA ALA A 20 -26.28 10.77 29.53
C ALA A 20 -26.61 9.61 28.58
N THR A 21 -27.89 9.23 28.42
CA THR A 21 -28.28 8.22 27.44
C THR A 21 -28.20 8.72 26.01
N SER A 22 -28.50 9.99 25.74
CA SER A 22 -28.38 10.56 24.39
C SER A 22 -26.93 10.62 23.90
N GLU A 23 -26.00 10.92 24.81
CA GLU A 23 -24.56 10.97 24.53
C GLU A 23 -23.95 9.57 24.38
N ALA A 24 -24.45 8.60 25.16
CA ALA A 24 -24.10 7.19 24.99
C ALA A 24 -24.65 6.59 23.67
N GLN A 25 -25.80 7.06 23.19
CA GLN A 25 -26.37 6.64 21.90
C GLN A 25 -25.65 7.29 20.71
N HIS A 26 -25.21 8.55 20.82
CA HIS A 26 -24.47 9.23 19.76
C HIS A 26 -23.01 8.79 19.60
N GLN A 27 -22.45 7.99 20.52
CA GLN A 27 -21.10 7.44 20.37
C GLN A 27 -21.03 6.05 19.71
N ARG A 28 -22.16 5.39 19.37
CA ARG A 28 -22.14 4.01 18.85
C ARG A 28 -23.22 3.64 17.84
N GLU A 29 -23.71 4.58 17.06
CA GLU A 29 -24.26 4.20 15.75
C GLU A 29 -23.15 4.40 14.72
N PRO A 30 -22.53 3.32 14.18
CA PRO A 30 -21.76 3.47 12.96
C PRO A 30 -22.74 4.08 11.98
N SER A 31 -22.42 5.27 11.46
CA SER A 31 -23.24 5.93 10.47
C SER A 31 -23.75 4.88 9.49
N GLU A 32 -25.07 4.77 9.30
CA GLU A 32 -25.72 4.02 8.21
C GLU A 32 -25.39 4.66 6.84
N GLY A 33 -24.14 5.08 6.68
CA GLY A 33 -23.55 5.56 5.45
C GLY A 33 -23.22 4.35 4.62
N LEU A 34 -24.11 4.08 3.66
CA LEU A 34 -23.82 3.30 2.47
C LEU A 34 -23.22 1.92 2.80
N HIS A 35 -24.07 0.95 3.15
CA HIS A 35 -23.67 -0.46 3.10
C HIS A 35 -23.23 -0.76 1.66
N SER A 36 -21.93 -0.61 1.37
CA SER A 36 -21.33 -1.05 0.12
C SER A 36 -21.71 -2.51 -0.06
N ALA A 37 -22.22 -2.87 -1.24
CA ALA A 37 -22.61 -4.24 -1.54
C ALA A 37 -21.45 -5.18 -1.17
N LEU A 38 -21.77 -6.36 -0.62
CA LEU A 38 -20.74 -7.30 -0.21
C LEU A 38 -19.89 -7.70 -1.42
N PRO A 39 -18.57 -7.98 -1.26
CA PRO A 39 -17.74 -8.42 -2.38
C PRO A 39 -18.36 -9.62 -3.12
N SER A 40 -18.92 -10.59 -2.39
CA SER A 40 -19.60 -11.76 -2.95
C SER A 40 -20.78 -11.46 -3.88
N THR A 41 -21.33 -10.24 -3.84
CA THR A 41 -22.48 -9.82 -4.64
C THR A 41 -22.12 -8.95 -5.83
N GLU A 42 -20.86 -8.54 -5.98
CA GLU A 42 -20.43 -7.68 -7.08
C GLU A 42 -19.84 -8.47 -8.25
N THR A 43 -19.90 -7.88 -9.44
CA THR A 43 -19.22 -8.40 -10.62
C THR A 43 -17.83 -7.78 -10.73
N PHE A 44 -16.81 -8.61 -10.85
CA PHE A 44 -15.42 -8.19 -10.95
C PHE A 44 -14.89 -8.26 -12.37
N VAL A 45 -14.06 -7.29 -12.74
CA VAL A 45 -13.34 -7.23 -13.99
C VAL A 45 -11.85 -7.40 -13.72
N ASN A 46 -11.19 -8.29 -14.47
CA ASN A 46 -9.76 -8.55 -14.32
C ASN A 46 -8.92 -7.29 -14.54
N SER A 47 -7.85 -7.16 -13.78
CA SER A 47 -6.91 -6.03 -13.83
C SER A 47 -5.48 -6.52 -13.60
N ASP A 48 -4.48 -5.87 -14.20
CA ASP A 48 -3.03 -6.10 -13.96
C ASP A 48 -2.42 -4.88 -13.24
N GLY A 49 -3.23 -4.20 -12.42
CA GLY A 49 -2.80 -3.02 -11.69
C GLY A 49 -2.14 -3.34 -10.35
N LEU A 50 -1.95 -2.28 -9.57
CA LEU A 50 -1.47 -2.36 -8.20
C LEU A 50 -2.43 -1.61 -7.29
N VAL A 51 -2.44 -2.00 -6.02
CA VAL A 51 -3.02 -1.21 -4.93
C VAL A 51 -1.91 -0.94 -3.93
N GLY A 52 -1.64 0.34 -3.70
CA GLY A 52 -0.64 0.81 -2.76
C GLY A 52 -1.29 1.35 -1.49
N SER A 53 -0.59 1.25 -0.38
CA SER A 53 -0.91 2.03 0.82
C SER A 53 -0.56 3.49 0.57
N TRP A 54 -1.48 4.39 0.86
CA TRP A 54 -1.33 5.84 0.67
C TRP A 54 -0.05 6.43 1.27
N MET A 55 0.50 5.80 2.30
CA MET A 55 1.73 6.25 2.96
C MET A 55 3.00 6.09 2.11
N GLY A 56 2.95 5.24 1.07
CA GLY A 56 4.03 5.08 0.08
C GLY A 56 4.13 6.25 -0.89
N CYS A 57 3.17 7.17 -0.87
CA CYS A 57 3.16 8.41 -1.64
C CYS A 57 4.13 9.50 -1.12
N GLY A 58 5.14 9.15 -0.31
CA GLY A 58 6.03 10.10 0.36
C GLY A 58 6.49 11.26 -0.54
N LYS A 59 6.59 12.47 0.05
CA LYS A 59 6.95 13.77 -0.58
C LYS A 59 7.38 13.65 -2.06
N MET A 60 6.41 13.60 -2.97
CA MET A 60 6.75 13.69 -4.38
C MET A 60 7.42 15.06 -4.64
N PRO A 61 8.53 15.11 -5.38
CA PRO A 61 9.28 16.35 -5.60
C PRO A 61 8.56 17.45 -6.38
N ASP A 62 7.34 17.24 -6.88
CA ASP A 62 6.62 18.23 -7.69
C ASP A 62 5.09 18.10 -7.55
N ASP A 63 4.39 19.21 -7.76
CA ASP A 63 2.93 19.39 -7.66
C ASP A 63 2.12 18.69 -8.76
N ARG A 64 2.52 17.48 -9.16
CA ARG A 64 1.76 16.68 -10.13
C ARG A 64 0.97 15.60 -9.41
N PRO A 65 -0.36 15.76 -9.24
CA PRO A 65 -1.24 14.65 -8.88
C PRO A 65 -1.38 13.72 -10.10
N GLU A 66 -0.31 13.02 -10.46
CA GLU A 66 -0.37 11.98 -11.48
C GLU A 66 -0.72 10.64 -10.78
N HIS A 67 -1.80 10.01 -11.24
CA HIS A 67 -2.20 8.63 -10.89
C HIS A 67 -2.73 8.37 -9.47
N GLY A 68 -3.49 9.31 -8.89
CA GLY A 68 -4.34 9.04 -7.71
C GLY A 68 -3.63 9.06 -6.36
N CYS A 69 -2.33 9.37 -6.36
CA CYS A 69 -1.53 9.64 -5.19
C CYS A 69 -1.63 11.16 -4.89
N ASN A 70 -2.70 11.57 -4.21
CA ASN A 70 -2.87 12.99 -3.86
C ASN A 70 -1.85 13.39 -2.76
N LYS A 71 -1.68 14.67 -2.44
CA LYS A 71 -1.11 15.05 -1.14
C LYS A 71 -2.27 15.03 -0.14
N VAL A 72 -2.33 14.05 0.76
CA VAL A 72 -3.22 14.17 1.93
C VAL A 72 -2.52 15.14 2.86
N GLU A 73 -3.00 16.38 2.90
CA GLU A 73 -2.64 17.33 3.95
C GLU A 73 -2.96 16.68 5.31
N TYR A 74 -2.19 17.03 6.36
CA TYR A 74 -2.32 16.47 7.71
C TYR A 74 -3.71 16.76 8.34
N SER A 75 -4.76 16.12 7.84
CA SER A 75 -6.17 16.28 8.19
C SER A 75 -6.66 15.07 9.00
N LYS A 76 -7.93 15.07 9.43
CA LYS A 76 -8.58 13.86 9.98
C LYS A 76 -8.56 12.69 8.99
N GLU A 77 -8.55 12.95 7.68
CA GLU A 77 -8.45 11.92 6.65
C GLU A 77 -7.08 11.24 6.69
N PHE A 78 -6.00 11.98 6.99
CA PHE A 78 -4.67 11.41 7.22
C PHE A 78 -4.66 10.41 8.36
N MET A 79 -5.27 10.76 9.50
CA MET A 79 -5.36 9.86 10.67
C MET A 79 -6.25 8.64 10.41
N ASN A 80 -7.31 8.79 9.61
CA ASN A 80 -8.14 7.67 9.22
C ASN A 80 -7.45 6.75 8.19
N ALA A 81 -6.63 7.31 7.29
CA ALA A 81 -5.81 6.57 6.33
C ALA A 81 -4.64 5.79 6.98
N GLN A 82 -4.45 5.91 8.30
CA GLN A 82 -3.49 5.10 9.06
C GLN A 82 -4.03 3.72 9.45
N ASN A 83 -5.34 3.49 9.25
CA ASN A 83 -5.96 2.21 9.50
C ASN A 83 -6.19 1.49 8.18
N PHE A 84 -5.60 0.32 8.05
CA PHE A 84 -5.78 -0.56 6.92
C PHE A 84 -6.84 -1.59 7.24
N ALA A 85 -7.73 -1.86 6.29
CA ALA A 85 -8.63 -3.00 6.37
C ALA A 85 -8.54 -3.88 5.12
N LEU A 86 -8.55 -5.20 5.35
CA LEU A 86 -8.71 -6.23 4.33
C LEU A 86 -9.85 -7.14 4.75
N TYR A 87 -10.69 -7.49 3.78
CA TYR A 87 -11.92 -8.23 4.01
C TYR A 87 -11.91 -9.58 3.30
N ASN A 88 -12.65 -10.52 3.86
CA ASN A 88 -13.02 -11.76 3.20
C ASN A 88 -14.11 -11.48 2.15
N GLN A 89 -14.41 -12.49 1.33
CA GLN A 89 -15.41 -12.39 0.26
C GLN A 89 -16.83 -12.12 0.78
N ASP A 90 -17.13 -12.58 1.99
CA ASP A 90 -18.40 -12.33 2.69
C ASP A 90 -18.48 -10.94 3.35
N GLY A 91 -17.44 -10.10 3.17
CA GLY A 91 -17.34 -8.77 3.78
C GLY A 91 -16.90 -8.78 5.24
N THR A 92 -16.60 -9.94 5.84
CA THR A 92 -16.03 -9.98 7.20
C THR A 92 -14.59 -9.47 7.21
N LEU A 93 -14.20 -8.76 8.26
CA LEU A 93 -12.84 -8.26 8.42
C LEU A 93 -11.86 -9.44 8.54
N TRP A 94 -10.89 -9.53 7.64
CA TRP A 94 -9.83 -10.53 7.69
C TRP A 94 -8.61 -10.03 8.46
N TRP A 95 -8.19 -8.80 8.18
CA TRP A 95 -7.07 -8.16 8.83
C TRP A 95 -7.32 -6.66 8.91
N GLY A 96 -7.04 -6.11 10.09
CA GLY A 96 -6.99 -4.67 10.32
C GLY A 96 -5.66 -4.32 10.98
N ALA A 97 -5.02 -3.25 10.51
CA ALA A 97 -3.80 -2.74 11.12
C ALA A 97 -3.88 -1.24 11.29
N SER A 98 -3.42 -0.73 12.42
CA SER A 98 -3.33 0.69 12.70
C SER A 98 -1.87 1.11 12.81
N ARG A 99 -1.51 2.25 12.22
CA ARG A 99 -0.22 2.91 12.43
C ARG A 99 -0.32 3.86 13.63
N ILE A 100 -0.44 3.32 14.85
CA ILE A 100 -0.24 4.15 16.05
C ILE A 100 1.28 4.18 16.31
N GLU A 101 1.89 5.35 16.11
CA GLU A 101 3.34 5.60 16.29
C GLU A 101 3.76 5.89 17.74
N ASN A 102 2.85 5.80 18.72
CA ASN A 102 3.17 6.18 20.10
C ASN A 102 3.46 4.97 20.99
N ASP A 103 4.37 5.20 21.95
CA ASP A 103 4.95 4.28 22.95
C ASP A 103 3.97 3.47 23.83
N ASP A 104 2.66 3.55 23.57
CA ASP A 104 1.58 2.83 24.25
C ASP A 104 1.43 1.38 23.75
N TYR A 105 2.54 0.80 23.30
CA TYR A 105 2.70 -0.50 22.63
C TYR A 105 2.17 -1.72 23.41
N ARG A 106 1.79 -1.57 24.68
CA ARG A 106 1.59 -2.70 25.59
C ARG A 106 0.15 -3.18 25.76
N GLU A 107 -0.86 -2.38 25.42
CA GLU A 107 -2.23 -2.68 25.87
C GLU A 107 -3.22 -3.11 24.78
N ARG A 108 -2.92 -2.92 23.49
CA ARG A 108 -3.80 -3.33 22.41
C ARG A 108 -3.22 -4.55 21.69
N GLY A 109 -3.79 -5.72 21.93
CA GLY A 109 -3.41 -7.00 21.29
C GLY A 109 -3.77 -7.10 19.80
N GLN A 110 -3.49 -6.08 19.00
CA GLN A 110 -3.77 -6.05 17.55
C GLN A 110 -2.53 -6.44 16.72
N GLU A 111 -2.74 -7.06 15.56
CA GLU A 111 -1.69 -7.46 14.62
C GLU A 111 -1.12 -6.21 13.92
N TYR A 112 0.07 -5.74 14.31
CA TYR A 112 0.64 -4.49 13.79
C TYR A 112 1.50 -4.65 12.54
N PHE A 113 1.53 -3.56 11.77
CA PHE A 113 2.32 -3.39 10.56
C PHE A 113 3.82 -3.58 10.84
N GLY A 114 4.51 -4.37 10.02
CA GLY A 114 5.97 -4.54 10.05
C GLY A 114 6.52 -5.52 11.09
N ALA A 115 6.17 -5.38 12.38
CA ALA A 115 6.81 -6.17 13.45
C ALA A 115 6.31 -7.63 13.52
N LYS A 116 5.02 -7.86 13.25
CA LYS A 116 4.40 -9.19 13.22
C LYS A 116 3.28 -9.22 12.17
N PRO A 117 3.61 -9.35 10.88
CA PRO A 117 2.57 -9.47 9.85
C PRO A 117 1.68 -10.68 10.15
N LYS A 118 0.38 -10.55 9.85
CA LYS A 118 -0.58 -11.65 9.95
C LYS A 118 -0.05 -12.87 9.21
N GLU A 119 -0.24 -14.06 9.78
CA GLU A 119 0.18 -15.29 9.11
C GLU A 119 -0.45 -15.40 7.71
N GLY A 120 0.40 -15.72 6.73
CA GLY A 120 -0.03 -15.80 5.33
C GLY A 120 -0.09 -14.47 4.60
N PHE A 121 0.16 -13.33 5.26
CA PHE A 121 0.33 -12.04 4.60
C PHE A 121 1.77 -11.89 4.07
N LYS A 122 1.92 -12.00 2.75
CA LYS A 122 3.18 -11.91 2.00
C LYS A 122 2.96 -11.04 0.75
N PRO A 123 2.81 -9.72 0.92
CA PRO A 123 2.48 -8.80 -0.17
C PRO A 123 3.59 -8.75 -1.23
N LEU A 124 3.31 -8.09 -2.36
CA LEU A 124 4.31 -7.85 -3.40
C LEU A 124 5.50 -7.05 -2.85
N PHE A 125 5.20 -6.03 -2.05
CA PHE A 125 6.19 -5.23 -1.37
C PHE A 125 5.68 -4.82 0.01
N SER A 126 6.57 -4.85 1.01
CA SER A 126 6.35 -4.16 2.28
C SER A 126 7.65 -3.83 3.00
N ASN A 127 7.73 -2.63 3.57
CA ASN A 127 8.90 -2.12 4.31
C ASN A 127 8.54 -1.66 5.75
N GLY A 128 7.39 -2.09 6.28
CA GLY A 128 6.90 -1.65 7.60
C GLY A 128 6.23 -0.27 7.62
N ARG A 129 6.26 0.49 6.51
CA ARG A 129 5.49 1.73 6.32
C ARG A 129 4.54 1.64 5.14
N ASP A 130 5.00 0.98 4.10
CA ASP A 130 4.32 0.86 2.82
C ASP A 130 3.97 -0.60 2.56
N ILE A 131 2.84 -0.80 1.89
CA ILE A 131 2.42 -2.06 1.30
C ILE A 131 2.06 -1.79 -0.15
N VAL A 132 2.53 -2.65 -1.04
CA VAL A 132 1.98 -2.77 -2.39
C VAL A 132 1.45 -4.17 -2.58
N LEU A 133 0.22 -4.25 -3.06
CA LEU A 133 -0.47 -5.48 -3.41
C LEU A 133 -0.72 -5.50 -4.91
N ARG A 134 -0.70 -6.70 -5.48
CA ARG A 134 -1.15 -6.91 -6.85
C ARG A 134 -2.66 -6.85 -6.91
N LEU A 135 -3.20 -6.02 -7.80
CA LEU A 135 -4.63 -6.01 -8.11
C LEU A 135 -4.92 -7.19 -9.04
N VAL A 136 -5.90 -8.01 -8.68
CA VAL A 136 -6.37 -9.15 -9.48
C VAL A 136 -7.57 -8.75 -10.33
N SER A 137 -8.53 -8.11 -9.67
CA SER A 137 -9.78 -7.69 -10.29
C SER A 137 -10.36 -6.52 -9.50
N GLU A 138 -11.31 -5.81 -10.11
CA GLU A 138 -12.02 -4.73 -9.44
C GLU A 138 -13.50 -4.72 -9.83
N SER A 139 -14.33 -4.27 -8.90
CA SER A 139 -15.76 -4.07 -9.10
C SER A 139 -16.10 -2.58 -8.93
N SER A 140 -17.37 -2.23 -8.77
CA SER A 140 -17.79 -0.85 -8.50
C SER A 140 -17.29 -0.33 -7.16
N THR A 141 -17.24 -1.18 -6.12
CA THR A 141 -16.89 -0.74 -4.77
C THR A 141 -15.70 -1.47 -4.15
N TRP A 142 -15.17 -2.52 -4.78
CA TRP A 142 -14.07 -3.31 -4.24
C TRP A 142 -12.88 -3.45 -5.19
N PHE A 143 -11.70 -3.57 -4.59
CA PHE A 143 -10.52 -4.15 -5.21
C PHE A 143 -10.34 -5.58 -4.67
N GLU A 144 -10.13 -6.56 -5.56
CA GLU A 144 -9.62 -7.87 -5.18
C GLU A 144 -8.09 -7.88 -5.34
N VAL A 145 -7.37 -8.17 -4.26
CA VAL A 145 -5.92 -8.05 -4.20
C VAL A 145 -5.26 -9.33 -3.70
N GLU A 146 -4.04 -9.60 -4.18
CA GLU A 146 -3.23 -10.71 -3.67
C GLU A 146 -2.54 -10.31 -2.37
N ILE A 147 -2.90 -11.02 -1.30
CA ILE A 147 -2.25 -10.86 0.00
C ILE A 147 -1.01 -11.74 0.17
N ASN A 148 -0.77 -12.65 -0.77
CA ASN A 148 0.35 -13.59 -0.73
C ASN A 148 0.86 -13.91 -2.14
N GLU A 149 2.01 -13.36 -2.53
CA GLU A 149 2.60 -13.60 -3.87
C GLU A 149 3.02 -15.06 -4.11
N THR A 150 3.15 -15.88 -3.06
CA THR A 150 3.49 -17.31 -3.21
C THR A 150 2.25 -18.16 -3.38
N THR A 151 1.26 -18.00 -2.50
CA THR A 151 0.05 -18.84 -2.50
C THR A 151 -1.10 -18.28 -3.32
N ARG A 152 -0.97 -17.04 -3.84
CA ARG A 152 -2.00 -16.33 -4.60
C ARG A 152 -3.35 -16.21 -3.88
N LYS A 153 -3.31 -16.21 -2.54
CA LYS A 153 -4.51 -15.98 -1.73
C LYS A 153 -4.94 -14.53 -1.91
N THR A 154 -6.23 -14.31 -2.11
CA THR A 154 -6.82 -12.99 -2.31
C THR A 154 -7.66 -12.53 -1.12
N LYS A 155 -7.81 -11.21 -1.02
CA LYS A 155 -8.70 -10.49 -0.10
C LYS A 155 -9.24 -9.25 -0.81
N PHE A 156 -10.17 -8.57 -0.15
CA PHE A 156 -10.88 -7.42 -0.70
C PHE A 156 -10.54 -6.15 0.06
N ILE A 157 -10.41 -5.05 -0.67
CA ILE A 157 -10.25 -3.68 -0.15
C ILE A 157 -11.42 -2.85 -0.64
N SER A 158 -12.06 -2.11 0.25
CA SER A 158 -13.09 -1.15 -0.17
C SER A 158 -12.44 -0.01 -0.94
N LYS A 159 -13.01 0.39 -2.07
CA LYS A 159 -12.58 1.58 -2.82
C LYS A 159 -12.82 2.88 -2.05
N THR A 160 -13.64 2.85 -1.01
CA THR A 160 -13.86 3.99 -0.10
C THR A 160 -12.87 4.02 1.06
N ASP A 161 -12.04 2.98 1.24
CA ASP A 161 -11.00 2.97 2.28
C ASP A 161 -9.88 3.97 1.89
N PRO A 162 -9.70 5.07 2.64
CA PRO A 162 -8.74 6.11 2.30
C PRO A 162 -7.28 5.67 2.49
N ALA A 163 -7.02 4.54 3.16
CA ALA A 163 -5.67 4.02 3.34
C ALA A 163 -5.08 3.42 2.06
N TRP A 164 -5.92 3.13 1.07
CA TRP A 164 -5.52 2.46 -0.17
C TRP A 164 -5.74 3.36 -1.39
N TYR A 165 -4.86 3.23 -2.37
CA TYR A 165 -5.04 3.85 -3.68
C TYR A 165 -4.67 2.87 -4.78
N LYS A 166 -5.39 2.97 -5.89
CA LYS A 166 -5.06 2.24 -7.11
C LYS A 166 -3.87 2.92 -7.78
N THR A 167 -2.91 2.12 -8.24
CA THR A 167 -1.73 2.62 -8.94
C THR A 167 -1.31 1.70 -10.08
N THR A 168 -0.27 2.11 -10.81
CA THR A 168 0.27 1.41 -11.98
C THR A 168 1.71 0.95 -11.72
N TRP A 169 2.16 -0.01 -12.53
CA TRP A 169 3.55 -0.45 -12.50
C TRP A 169 4.54 0.66 -12.84
N ASP A 170 4.23 1.54 -13.80
CA ASP A 170 5.11 2.67 -14.16
C ASP A 170 5.30 3.58 -12.94
N PHE A 171 4.20 3.94 -12.30
CA PHE A 171 4.23 4.80 -11.12
C PHE A 171 5.02 4.15 -9.98
N TRP A 172 4.76 2.88 -9.69
CA TRP A 172 5.50 2.17 -8.64
C TRP A 172 7.00 2.06 -8.93
N LEU A 173 7.39 1.77 -10.18
CA LEU A 173 8.81 1.76 -10.59
C LEU A 173 9.44 3.15 -10.51
N ARG A 174 8.67 4.21 -10.80
CA ARG A 174 9.12 5.61 -10.68
C ARG A 174 9.34 6.05 -9.25
N LEU A 175 8.52 5.58 -8.30
CA LEU A 175 8.71 5.83 -6.86
C LEU A 175 9.97 5.16 -6.31
N ASN A 176 10.42 4.07 -6.93
CA ASN A 176 11.67 3.44 -6.59
C ASN A 176 12.84 4.26 -7.15
N TYR A 177 13.38 5.15 -6.30
CA TYR A 177 14.54 5.97 -6.63
C TYR A 177 15.76 5.16 -7.11
N GLU A 178 15.87 3.89 -6.71
CA GLU A 178 16.98 3.02 -7.09
C GLU A 178 16.49 1.59 -7.37
N ILE A 179 16.72 1.15 -8.60
CA ILE A 179 16.55 -0.24 -9.02
C ILE A 179 17.91 -0.90 -9.01
N LEU A 180 18.04 -1.97 -8.23
CA LEU A 180 19.23 -2.80 -8.16
C LEU A 180 19.14 -3.94 -9.17
N LEU A 181 20.17 -4.05 -10.01
CA LEU A 181 20.29 -5.12 -11.00
C LEU A 181 20.93 -6.37 -10.39
N TYR A 182 20.50 -7.54 -10.84
CA TYR A 182 21.22 -8.78 -10.57
C TYR A 182 22.50 -8.85 -11.44
N PRO A 183 23.56 -9.57 -11.00
CA PRO A 183 24.81 -9.66 -11.76
C PRO A 183 24.67 -10.22 -13.18
N ASP A 184 23.63 -11.02 -13.45
CA ASP A 184 23.33 -11.59 -14.76
C ASP A 184 22.44 -10.70 -15.64
N GLN A 185 21.87 -9.63 -15.08
CA GLN A 185 21.08 -8.67 -15.84
C GLN A 185 21.99 -7.68 -16.56
N ARG A 186 21.89 -7.67 -17.89
CA ARG A 186 22.57 -6.70 -18.75
C ARG A 186 21.56 -5.74 -19.34
N LEU A 187 21.94 -4.46 -19.41
CA LEU A 187 21.19 -3.47 -20.19
C LEU A 187 21.25 -3.82 -21.68
N ARG A 188 20.18 -3.50 -22.41
CA ARG A 188 20.03 -3.77 -23.85
C ARG A 188 19.68 -2.52 -24.62
N ASP A 189 20.06 -2.47 -25.88
CA ASP A 189 19.75 -1.36 -26.79
C ASP A 189 18.24 -1.20 -27.06
N ALA A 190 17.51 -2.31 -27.08
CA ALA A 190 16.06 -2.40 -27.24
C ALA A 190 15.46 -3.53 -26.38
N PRO A 191 14.12 -3.57 -26.18
CA PRO A 191 13.45 -4.75 -25.65
C PRO A 191 13.82 -6.00 -26.44
N LYS A 192 14.38 -7.02 -25.78
CA LYS A 192 14.92 -8.25 -26.41
C LYS A 192 16.08 -8.02 -27.40
N GLY A 193 16.65 -6.82 -27.44
CA GLY A 193 17.77 -6.45 -28.31
C GLY A 193 19.12 -6.99 -27.83
N LYS A 194 20.22 -6.43 -28.33
CA LYS A 194 21.56 -6.87 -27.96
C LYS A 194 21.98 -6.27 -26.61
N PRO A 195 22.77 -6.98 -25.78
CA PRO A 195 23.39 -6.37 -24.62
C PRO A 195 24.24 -5.17 -25.03
N ILE A 196 24.17 -4.09 -24.25
CA ILE A 196 25.03 -2.93 -24.41
C ILE A 196 26.42 -3.28 -23.91
N GLU A 197 27.44 -2.96 -24.71
CA GLU A 197 28.83 -3.06 -24.28
C GLU A 197 29.15 -1.87 -23.36
N VAL A 198 29.69 -2.19 -22.19
CA VAL A 198 30.15 -1.21 -21.20
C VAL A 198 31.67 -1.24 -21.16
N ALA A 199 32.29 -0.16 -20.66
CA ALA A 199 33.74 -0.11 -20.55
C ALA A 199 34.28 -1.29 -19.73
N SER A 200 35.49 -1.76 -20.04
CA SER A 200 36.11 -2.89 -19.33
C SER A 200 36.17 -2.61 -17.82
N GLY A 201 35.61 -3.51 -17.02
CA GLY A 201 35.54 -3.38 -15.55
C GLY A 201 34.37 -2.53 -15.03
N GLN A 202 33.58 -1.88 -15.88
CA GLN A 202 32.37 -1.19 -15.47
C GLN A 202 31.28 -2.18 -15.09
N VAL A 203 30.68 -2.00 -13.91
CA VAL A 203 29.57 -2.82 -13.42
C VAL A 203 28.38 -1.94 -13.08
N ILE A 204 27.28 -2.13 -13.80
CA ILE A 204 26.03 -1.39 -13.58
C ILE A 204 25.20 -2.17 -12.56
N ASN A 205 25.28 -1.75 -11.29
CA ASN A 205 24.53 -2.39 -10.21
C ASN A 205 23.25 -1.64 -9.81
N SER A 206 23.19 -0.33 -10.07
CA SER A 206 22.07 0.52 -9.71
C SER A 206 21.68 1.44 -10.85
N VAL A 207 20.38 1.54 -11.09
CA VAL A 207 19.80 2.33 -12.18
C VAL A 207 18.57 3.11 -11.72
N ASN A 208 18.33 4.24 -12.36
CA ASN A 208 17.11 5.04 -12.23
C ASN A 208 16.11 4.61 -13.32
N PHE A 209 14.83 4.49 -12.94
CA PHE A 209 13.75 4.25 -13.89
C PHE A 209 13.44 5.49 -14.72
N LEU A 210 13.27 5.33 -16.05
CA LEU A 210 12.87 6.42 -16.93
C LEU A 210 11.46 6.21 -17.52
N LYS A 211 11.19 5.02 -18.06
CA LYS A 211 9.91 4.63 -18.66
C LYS A 211 9.79 3.11 -18.78
N MET A 212 8.59 2.60 -19.00
CA MET A 212 8.36 1.17 -19.27
C MET A 212 7.69 0.90 -20.62
N ASP A 213 7.91 -0.32 -21.12
CA ASP A 213 7.17 -0.96 -22.21
C ASP A 213 6.93 -2.43 -21.83
N GLY A 214 5.72 -2.71 -21.34
CA GLY A 214 5.29 -4.05 -20.91
C GLY A 214 6.15 -4.65 -19.80
N GLU A 215 7.06 -5.55 -20.18
CA GLU A 215 7.99 -6.25 -19.28
C GLU A 215 9.39 -5.65 -19.22
N TRP A 216 9.61 -4.57 -19.97
CA TRP A 216 10.90 -3.91 -20.12
C TRP A 216 10.84 -2.50 -19.54
N ALA A 217 11.90 -2.13 -18.83
CA ALA A 217 12.10 -0.81 -18.26
C ALA A 217 13.30 -0.18 -18.93
N PHE A 218 13.12 1.02 -19.45
CA PHE A 218 14.23 1.85 -19.89
C PHE A 218 14.78 2.58 -18.67
N VAL A 219 16.06 2.41 -18.45
CA VAL A 219 16.74 2.81 -17.23
C VAL A 219 18.05 3.52 -17.56
N GLU A 220 18.57 4.22 -16.58
CA GLU A 220 19.83 4.94 -16.67
C GLU A 220 20.70 4.61 -15.45
N GLU A 221 21.98 4.34 -15.66
CA GLU A 221 22.96 4.15 -14.58
C GLU A 221 22.94 5.32 -13.60
N ARG A 222 22.76 5.01 -12.31
CA ARG A 222 22.61 6.06 -11.29
C ARG A 222 23.95 6.76 -11.02
N GLU A 223 24.99 5.97 -10.80
CA GLU A 223 26.32 6.41 -10.40
C GLU A 223 27.37 5.84 -11.37
N PRO A 224 27.65 6.52 -12.48
CA PRO A 224 28.71 6.08 -13.39
C PRO A 224 30.07 6.15 -12.71
N SER A 225 30.99 5.29 -13.16
CA SER A 225 32.38 5.36 -12.71
C SER A 225 33.02 6.70 -13.09
N PRO A 226 33.97 7.23 -12.29
CA PRO A 226 34.67 8.46 -12.66
C PRO A 226 35.29 8.36 -14.05
N GLY A 227 34.97 9.31 -14.93
CA GLY A 227 35.47 9.34 -16.30
C GLY A 227 34.73 8.46 -17.31
N THR A 228 33.63 7.78 -16.91
CA THR A 228 32.77 7.04 -17.84
C THR A 228 31.48 7.81 -18.14
N GLU A 229 30.98 7.68 -19.37
CA GLU A 229 29.65 8.17 -19.70
C GLU A 229 28.58 7.32 -19.00
N ARG A 230 27.45 7.97 -18.69
CA ARG A 230 26.31 7.32 -18.05
C ARG A 230 25.62 6.39 -19.05
N VAL A 231 25.51 5.11 -18.70
CA VAL A 231 24.90 4.11 -19.61
C VAL A 231 23.37 4.12 -19.47
N ARG A 232 22.68 4.10 -20.61
CA ARG A 232 21.22 3.95 -20.68
C ARG A 232 20.85 2.72 -21.46
N GLY A 233 19.78 2.05 -21.07
CA GLY A 233 19.31 0.90 -21.81
C GLY A 233 18.06 0.27 -21.23
N TRP A 234 17.63 -0.82 -21.86
CA TRP A 234 16.49 -1.61 -21.47
C TRP A 234 16.90 -2.76 -20.58
N VAL A 235 16.21 -2.94 -19.46
CA VAL A 235 16.30 -4.11 -18.61
C VAL A 235 14.93 -4.76 -18.48
N ARG A 236 14.89 -6.08 -18.46
CA ARG A 236 13.64 -6.81 -18.23
C ARG A 236 13.35 -6.79 -16.73
N TRP A 237 12.32 -6.06 -16.32
CA TRP A 237 11.98 -5.89 -14.91
C TRP A 237 10.99 -6.94 -14.40
N ARG A 238 10.22 -7.56 -15.30
CA ARG A 238 9.33 -8.69 -14.97
C ARG A 238 9.28 -9.75 -16.07
N LYS A 239 8.80 -10.94 -15.73
CA LYS A 239 8.43 -12.01 -16.67
C LYS A 239 7.11 -12.62 -16.23
N GLY A 240 6.05 -12.29 -16.95
CA GLY A 240 4.67 -12.54 -16.54
C GLY A 240 4.41 -11.87 -15.19
N ARG A 241 4.29 -12.71 -14.15
CA ARG A 241 4.00 -12.28 -12.78
C ARG A 241 5.25 -12.12 -11.91
N GLU A 242 6.37 -12.66 -12.37
CA GLU A 242 7.63 -12.67 -11.62
C GLU A 242 8.36 -11.33 -11.77
N ILE A 243 8.72 -10.70 -10.66
CA ILE A 243 9.58 -9.52 -10.65
C ILE A 243 11.04 -9.96 -10.69
N LEU A 244 11.81 -9.36 -11.60
CA LEU A 244 13.20 -9.74 -11.90
C LEU A 244 14.22 -8.71 -11.42
N ILE A 245 13.79 -7.58 -10.90
CA ILE A 245 14.66 -6.53 -10.36
C ILE A 245 14.62 -6.55 -8.84
N ARG A 246 15.68 -6.06 -8.21
CA ARG A 246 15.68 -5.80 -6.77
C ARG A 246 15.41 -4.33 -6.54
N GLU A 247 14.63 -4.06 -5.51
CA GLU A 247 14.45 -2.70 -5.02
C GLU A 247 15.38 -2.49 -3.85
N PHE A 248 15.97 -1.29 -3.74
CA PHE A 248 16.82 -0.95 -2.61
C PHE A 248 16.11 -1.14 -1.26
N LEU A 249 14.80 -0.85 -1.21
CA LEU A 249 13.98 -0.96 -0.01
C LEU A 249 13.75 -2.41 0.47
N ASN A 250 13.82 -3.40 -0.43
CA ASN A 250 13.68 -4.82 -0.07
C ASN A 250 14.90 -5.38 0.69
N ARG A 251 16.03 -4.67 0.78
CA ARG A 251 17.16 -5.08 1.63
C ARG A 251 16.86 -4.99 3.13
N LEU A 252 15.89 -4.16 3.52
CA LEU A 252 15.62 -3.89 4.94
C LEU A 252 14.53 -4.79 5.54
N SER A 253 13.64 -5.36 4.74
CA SER A 253 12.43 -5.99 5.28
C SER A 253 12.42 -7.52 5.28
N PHE A 254 13.03 -8.24 4.33
CA PHE A 254 13.07 -9.71 4.40
C PHE A 254 14.34 -10.27 3.76
N GLY A 255 15.04 -11.10 4.52
CA GLY A 255 16.28 -11.77 4.11
C GLY A 255 16.15 -12.32 2.69
N ALA A 256 16.99 -11.79 1.80
CA ALA A 256 17.01 -12.16 0.40
C ALA A 256 17.02 -13.69 0.27
N LYS A 257 15.95 -14.25 -0.31
CA LYS A 257 16.00 -15.62 -0.82
C LYS A 257 17.14 -15.66 -1.84
N LYS A 258 18.22 -16.36 -1.50
CA LYS A 258 19.20 -16.82 -2.48
C LYS A 258 18.43 -17.69 -3.47
N ARG A 259 18.36 -17.25 -4.73
CA ARG A 259 18.09 -18.17 -5.83
C ARG A 259 19.36 -18.97 -6.05
N ASN A 260 19.24 -20.30 -5.99
CA ASN A 260 20.26 -21.21 -6.49
C ASN A 260 20.28 -21.17 -8.02
#